data_AF-A0A5N4A0P0-F1
#
_entry.id   AF-A0A5N4A0P0-F1
#
_cell.length_a   1.000
_cell.length_b   1.000
_cell.length_c   1.000
_cell.angle_alpha   90.00
_cell.angle_beta   90.00
_cell.angle_gamma   90.00
#
_symmetry.space_group_name_H-M   'P 1'
#
loop_
_entity.id
_entity.type
_entity.pdbx_description
1 polymer ?
#
loop_
_entity_poly.entity_id
_entity_poly.type
_entity_poly.pdbx_seq_one_letter_code
_entity_poly.pdbx_strand_id
1 'polypeptide(L)'
;MRGSRSARAMRSVVKARDCLAYKSFINKSTRGQCQLSKIHLIIRVPPRIAEVDSQLHYVMDPLLAFDVLIYLNVYFYPTFAIANVAMWAAKFTSSVFPTPDIEQDGLVMGTMVSSELFKLLLFRRLRETRAGISVVIAVLLTSITILCLLYVFLNQEPVLKLEYGMDSIMMVLLITEMFYGAFVFMPCCNKPVID
;
A
#
# COMPACT_ATOMS: atom_id res chain seq x y z
N MET A 1 -9.52 -44.00 -7.40
CA MET A 1 -8.71 -43.02 -6.65
C MET A 1 -7.82 -42.22 -7.61
N ARG A 2 -8.31 -41.09 -8.16
CA ARG A 2 -7.57 -40.16 -9.04
C ARG A 2 -8.01 -38.75 -8.68
N GLY A 3 -7.24 -38.04 -7.85
CA GLY A 3 -7.63 -36.71 -7.37
C GLY A 3 -6.48 -35.82 -6.90
N SER A 4 -5.23 -36.07 -7.30
CA SER A 4 -4.07 -35.34 -6.76
C SER A 4 -3.05 -34.90 -7.82
N ARG A 5 -3.50 -34.60 -9.05
CA ARG A 5 -2.63 -34.02 -10.10
C ARG A 5 -3.03 -32.60 -10.52
N SER A 6 -4.23 -32.11 -10.17
CA SER A 6 -4.73 -30.80 -10.62
C SER A 6 -4.15 -29.61 -9.83
N ALA A 7 -3.90 -29.76 -8.52
CA ALA A 7 -3.43 -28.66 -7.67
C ALA A 7 -1.98 -28.23 -7.93
N ARG A 8 -1.15 -29.10 -8.53
CA ARG A 8 0.26 -28.79 -8.82
C ARG A 8 0.42 -27.97 -10.10
N ALA A 9 -0.53 -28.07 -11.04
CA ALA A 9 -0.53 -27.29 -12.27
C ALA A 9 -1.00 -25.83 -12.08
N MET A 10 -1.87 -25.55 -11.09
CA MET A 10 -2.29 -24.17 -10.82
C MET A 10 -1.19 -23.31 -10.17
N ARG A 11 -0.28 -23.89 -9.37
CA ARG A 11 0.82 -23.13 -8.75
C ARG A 11 1.90 -22.70 -9.75
N SER A 12 2.11 -23.45 -10.83
CA SER A 12 3.09 -23.05 -11.87
C SER A 12 2.55 -21.94 -12.77
N VAL A 13 1.24 -21.84 -12.97
CA VAL A 13 0.61 -20.78 -13.79
C VAL A 13 0.62 -19.42 -13.07
N VAL A 14 0.44 -19.40 -11.74
CA VAL A 14 0.52 -18.14 -10.97
C VAL A 14 1.95 -17.57 -11.00
N LYS A 15 2.96 -18.41 -10.79
CA LYS A 15 4.37 -17.97 -10.79
C LYS A 15 4.87 -17.51 -12.17
N ALA A 16 4.26 -17.98 -13.26
CA ALA A 16 4.57 -17.53 -14.62
C ALA A 16 3.91 -16.18 -14.97
N ARG A 17 2.74 -15.84 -14.41
CA ARG A 17 2.12 -14.51 -14.57
C ARG A 17 2.95 -13.42 -13.90
N ASP A 18 3.54 -13.71 -12.73
CA ASP A 18 4.35 -12.73 -11.99
C ASP A 18 5.66 -12.38 -12.72
N CYS A 19 6.30 -13.34 -13.40
CA CYS A 19 7.48 -13.09 -14.23
C CYS A 19 7.18 -12.31 -15.53
N LEU A 20 6.00 -12.50 -16.13
CA LEU A 20 5.60 -11.74 -17.32
C LEU A 20 5.15 -10.31 -17.00
N ALA A 21 4.54 -10.09 -15.84
CA ALA A 21 4.19 -8.75 -15.36
C ALA A 21 5.45 -7.88 -15.17
N TYR A 22 6.52 -8.43 -14.59
CA TYR A 22 7.79 -7.72 -14.41
C TYR A 22 8.47 -7.36 -15.76
N LYS A 23 8.42 -8.25 -16.76
CA LYS A 23 8.95 -7.97 -18.10
C LYS A 23 8.18 -6.89 -18.85
N SER A 24 6.88 -6.73 -18.57
CA SER A 24 6.09 -5.62 -19.11
C SER A 24 6.37 -4.29 -18.40
N PHE A 25 6.76 -4.34 -17.12
CA PHE A 25 7.11 -3.17 -16.32
C PHE A 25 8.38 -2.48 -16.83
N ILE A 26 9.41 -3.25 -17.20
CA ILE A 26 10.65 -2.70 -17.78
C ILE A 26 10.41 -2.09 -19.18
N ASN A 27 9.50 -2.67 -19.98
CA ASN A 27 9.30 -2.27 -21.38
C ASN A 27 8.27 -1.12 -21.56
N LYS A 28 7.43 -0.84 -20.55
CA LYS A 28 6.48 0.28 -20.58
C LYS A 28 7.02 1.55 -19.94
N SER A 29 7.93 1.45 -18.96
CA SER A 29 8.60 2.63 -18.38
C SER A 29 9.50 3.36 -19.38
N THR A 30 9.87 2.72 -20.49
CA THR A 30 10.71 3.28 -21.57
C THR A 30 9.92 3.89 -22.74
N ARG A 31 8.57 3.84 -22.75
CA ARG A 31 7.78 4.39 -23.88
C ARG A 31 7.27 5.82 -23.69
N GLY A 32 7.62 6.46 -22.57
CA GLY A 32 7.22 7.84 -22.26
C GLY A 32 8.27 8.92 -22.48
N GLN A 33 9.49 8.58 -22.92
CA GLN A 33 10.54 9.56 -23.18
C GLN A 33 11.03 9.48 -24.63
N CYS A 34 10.76 10.58 -25.34
CA CYS A 34 11.48 11.13 -26.49
C CYS A 34 12.04 10.15 -27.54
N GLN A 35 11.38 10.18 -28.71
CA GLN A 35 12.07 10.19 -29.99
C GLN A 35 13.28 11.14 -29.95
N LEU A 36 14.51 10.63 -29.79
CA LEU A 36 15.66 11.13 -30.55
C LEU A 36 16.88 10.22 -30.43
N SER A 37 17.44 9.94 -31.60
CA SER A 37 18.81 9.49 -31.87
C SER A 37 19.19 8.05 -31.55
N LYS A 38 19.16 7.24 -32.62
CA LYS A 38 20.25 6.32 -32.97
C LYS A 38 21.60 6.96 -32.61
N ILE A 39 22.44 6.25 -31.86
CA ILE A 39 23.89 6.12 -32.11
C ILE A 39 24.35 4.85 -31.40
N HIS A 40 24.99 4.01 -32.20
CA HIS A 40 25.75 2.82 -31.83
C HIS A 40 26.97 3.27 -31.01
N LEU A 41 27.16 2.80 -29.77
CA LEU A 41 28.51 2.66 -29.23
C LEU A 41 28.59 1.53 -28.20
N ILE A 42 29.29 0.48 -28.62
CA ILE A 42 29.72 -0.65 -27.81
C ILE A 42 30.92 -0.18 -26.98
N ILE A 43 30.79 -0.15 -25.66
CA ILE A 43 31.95 -0.18 -24.76
C ILE A 43 31.68 -1.24 -23.68
N ARG A 44 32.43 -2.34 -23.76
CA ARG A 44 32.59 -3.33 -22.69
C ARG A 44 33.58 -2.77 -21.66
N VAL A 45 33.17 -2.62 -20.41
CA VAL A 45 34.07 -2.60 -19.23
C VAL A 45 33.38 -3.37 -18.10
N PRO A 46 33.98 -4.45 -17.56
CA PRO A 46 33.50 -5.10 -16.34
C PRO A 46 34.56 -4.95 -15.20
N PRO A 47 34.39 -5.53 -13.99
CA PRO A 47 33.54 -4.99 -12.92
C PRO A 47 34.24 -5.08 -11.54
N ARG A 48 34.40 -3.98 -10.80
CA ARG A 48 34.62 -3.96 -9.32
C ARG A 48 35.02 -2.55 -8.87
N ILE A 49 34.49 -2.10 -7.74
CA ILE A 49 34.88 -0.86 -7.01
C ILE A 49 34.15 0.43 -7.45
N ALA A 50 32.83 0.35 -7.66
CA ALA A 50 31.96 1.55 -7.73
C ALA A 50 30.57 1.32 -7.10
N GLU A 51 30.45 0.35 -6.18
CA GLU A 51 29.17 -0.25 -5.81
C GLU A 51 28.69 0.10 -4.38
N VAL A 52 29.40 0.96 -3.63
CA VAL A 52 29.09 1.13 -2.18
C VAL A 52 28.57 2.52 -1.78
N ASP A 53 28.95 3.63 -2.44
CA ASP A 53 28.52 4.97 -1.99
C ASP A 53 27.46 5.68 -2.86
N SER A 54 27.20 5.22 -4.08
CA SER A 54 26.23 5.87 -4.99
C SER A 54 24.82 5.28 -4.96
N GLN A 55 24.55 4.29 -4.09
CA GLN A 55 23.23 3.65 -3.93
C GLN A 55 22.32 4.35 -2.91
N LEU A 56 22.83 5.31 -2.12
CA LEU A 56 22.03 5.99 -1.10
C LEU A 56 21.11 7.08 -1.66
N HIS A 57 21.34 7.50 -2.91
CA HIS A 57 20.44 8.33 -3.70
C HIS A 57 19.89 7.56 -4.89
N TYR A 58 19.64 6.25 -4.72
CA TYR A 58 18.65 5.56 -5.53
C TYR A 58 17.31 6.23 -5.20
N VAL A 59 16.99 7.28 -5.97
CA VAL A 59 15.72 7.97 -5.95
C VAL A 59 14.68 6.89 -6.21
N MET A 60 14.19 6.26 -5.15
CA MET A 60 13.12 5.28 -5.25
C MET A 60 11.99 6.00 -5.96
N ASP A 61 11.62 5.52 -7.14
CA ASP A 61 10.48 6.07 -7.87
C ASP A 61 9.32 6.13 -6.86
N PRO A 62 8.78 7.31 -6.53
CA PRO A 62 7.82 7.45 -5.44
C PRO A 62 6.57 6.61 -5.72
N LEU A 63 6.26 6.38 -7.00
CA LEU A 63 5.22 5.46 -7.46
C LEU A 63 5.53 4.00 -7.14
N LEU A 64 6.79 3.56 -7.26
CA LEU A 64 7.20 2.19 -6.94
C LEU A 64 7.19 1.98 -5.42
N ALA A 65 7.69 2.94 -4.64
CA ALA A 65 7.60 2.90 -3.18
C ALA A 65 6.13 2.81 -2.72
N PHE A 66 5.25 3.63 -3.27
CA PHE A 66 3.82 3.60 -2.99
C PHE A 66 3.19 2.22 -3.27
N ASP A 67 3.51 1.60 -4.41
CA ASP A 67 3.02 0.26 -4.74
C ASP A 67 3.46 -0.80 -3.72
N VAL A 68 4.71 -0.72 -3.26
CA VAL A 68 5.24 -1.62 -2.22
C VAL A 68 4.51 -1.43 -0.89
N LEU A 69 4.23 -0.18 -0.51
CA LEU A 69 3.49 0.11 0.72
C LEU A 69 2.06 -0.42 0.68
N ILE A 70 1.34 -0.24 -0.43
CA ILE A 70 0.00 -0.82 -0.59
C ILE A 70 0.06 -2.35 -0.53
N TYR A 71 1.08 -2.98 -1.15
CA TYR A 71 1.27 -4.42 -1.06
C TYR A 71 1.54 -4.89 0.38
N LEU A 72 2.34 -4.14 1.14
CA LEU A 72 2.58 -4.40 2.55
C LEU A 72 1.28 -4.28 3.35
N ASN A 73 0.48 -3.23 3.08
CA ASN A 73 -0.82 -3.02 3.71
C ASN A 73 -1.78 -4.21 3.48
N VAL A 74 -1.83 -4.77 2.26
CA VAL A 74 -2.65 -5.98 1.98
C VAL A 74 -2.29 -7.15 2.91
N TYR A 75 -1.02 -7.28 3.30
CA TYR A 75 -0.59 -8.35 4.20
C TYR A 75 -0.95 -8.07 5.67
N PHE A 76 -0.83 -6.82 6.12
CA PHE A 76 -1.14 -6.42 7.50
C PHE A 76 -2.64 -6.25 7.77
N TYR A 77 -3.41 -5.85 6.76
CA TYR A 77 -4.84 -5.54 6.88
C TYR A 77 -5.69 -6.68 7.46
N PRO A 78 -5.58 -7.96 7.04
CA PRO A 78 -6.40 -9.03 7.61
C PRO A 78 -6.14 -9.22 9.11
N THR A 79 -4.87 -9.17 9.53
CA THR A 79 -4.48 -9.28 10.94
C THR A 79 -5.05 -8.11 11.74
N PHE A 80 -4.93 -6.89 11.22
CA PHE A 80 -5.51 -5.69 11.80
C PHE A 80 -7.04 -5.80 11.94
N ALA A 81 -7.74 -6.17 10.88
CA ALA A 81 -9.20 -6.27 10.87
C ALA A 81 -9.71 -7.34 11.85
N ILE A 82 -9.11 -8.53 11.85
CA ILE A 82 -9.51 -9.61 12.76
C ILE A 82 -9.24 -9.23 14.21
N ALA A 83 -8.05 -8.68 14.50
CA ALA A 83 -7.71 -8.27 15.86
C ALA A 83 -8.68 -7.20 16.39
N ASN A 84 -8.94 -6.16 15.59
CA ASN A 84 -9.82 -5.06 16.00
C ASN A 84 -11.28 -5.49 16.16
N VAL A 85 -11.80 -6.34 15.26
CA VAL A 85 -13.15 -6.91 15.42
C VAL A 85 -13.23 -7.82 16.66
N ALA A 86 -12.20 -8.62 16.93
CA ALA A 86 -12.17 -9.49 18.10
C ALA A 86 -12.10 -8.68 19.41
N MET A 87 -11.29 -7.62 19.45
CA MET A 87 -11.21 -6.72 20.61
C MET A 87 -12.52 -5.98 20.85
N TRP A 88 -13.16 -5.45 19.79
CA TRP A 88 -14.47 -4.83 19.91
C TRP A 88 -15.53 -5.82 20.44
N ALA A 89 -15.58 -7.05 19.91
CA ALA A 89 -16.49 -8.08 20.41
C ALA A 89 -16.21 -8.48 21.87
N ALA A 90 -14.93 -8.49 22.28
CA ALA A 90 -14.55 -8.74 23.66
C ALA A 90 -14.99 -7.58 24.58
N LYS A 91 -14.88 -6.32 24.14
CA LYS A 91 -15.42 -5.16 24.88
C LYS A 91 -16.94 -5.25 25.01
N PHE A 92 -17.64 -5.70 23.96
CA PHE A 92 -19.10 -5.84 23.96
C PHE A 92 -19.62 -6.89 24.95
N THR A 93 -18.87 -7.96 25.17
CA THR A 93 -19.28 -9.09 26.02
C THR A 93 -18.78 -8.99 27.46
N SER A 94 -17.80 -8.13 27.74
CA SER A 94 -17.17 -8.02 29.05
C SER A 94 -17.91 -7.05 29.98
N SER A 95 -18.27 -7.52 31.18
CA SER A 95 -18.77 -6.66 32.26
C SER A 95 -17.66 -5.98 33.06
N VAL A 96 -16.40 -6.37 32.84
CA VAL A 96 -15.23 -5.91 33.59
C VAL A 96 -14.71 -4.57 33.06
N PHE A 97 -14.93 -4.28 31.77
CA PHE A 97 -14.46 -3.06 31.11
C PHE A 97 -15.65 -2.32 30.47
N PRO A 98 -16.48 -1.62 31.26
CA PRO A 98 -17.58 -0.83 30.73
C PRO A 98 -17.03 0.27 29.83
N THR A 99 -17.28 0.15 28.53
CA THR A 99 -16.88 1.14 27.52
C THR A 99 -18.08 2.07 27.28
N PRO A 100 -18.02 3.36 27.63
CA PRO A 100 -19.05 4.31 27.26
C PRO A 100 -19.18 4.38 25.73
N ASP A 101 -20.40 4.55 25.21
CA ASP A 101 -20.66 4.77 23.78
C ASP A 101 -20.10 3.73 22.81
N ILE A 102 -20.19 2.44 23.17
CA ILE A 102 -19.69 1.31 22.38
C ILE A 102 -20.22 1.25 20.93
N GLU A 103 -21.41 1.82 20.68
CA GLU A 103 -21.99 1.90 19.34
C GLU A 103 -21.22 2.87 18.45
N GLN A 104 -20.79 4.01 19.00
CA GLN A 104 -20.00 5.00 18.29
C GLN A 104 -18.61 4.45 17.97
N ASP A 105 -17.98 3.78 18.93
CA ASP A 105 -16.73 3.07 18.71
C ASP A 105 -16.86 1.99 17.63
N GLY A 106 -17.95 1.22 17.66
CA GLY A 106 -18.25 0.21 16.64
C GLY A 106 -18.40 0.83 15.24
N LEU A 107 -19.03 2.01 15.15
CA LEU A 107 -19.16 2.74 13.90
C LEU A 107 -17.81 3.22 13.38
N VAL A 108 -16.98 3.85 14.23
CA VAL A 108 -15.64 4.32 13.85
C VAL A 108 -14.78 3.14 13.38
N MET A 109 -14.77 2.04 14.13
CA MET A 109 -14.06 0.83 13.76
C MET A 109 -14.56 0.23 12.44
N GLY A 110 -15.87 0.17 12.25
CA GLY A 110 -16.48 -0.28 11.00
C GLY A 110 -16.09 0.60 9.81
N THR A 111 -16.12 1.92 9.98
CA THR A 111 -15.69 2.86 8.93
C THR A 111 -14.20 2.71 8.61
N MET A 112 -13.35 2.52 9.61
CA MET A 112 -11.91 2.33 9.44
C MET A 112 -11.55 1.02 8.71
N VAL A 113 -12.18 -0.10 9.11
CA VAL A 113 -11.94 -1.40 8.46
C VAL A 113 -12.48 -1.39 7.03
N SER A 114 -13.67 -0.81 6.82
CA SER A 114 -14.27 -0.73 5.49
C SER A 114 -13.53 0.24 4.55
N SER A 115 -13.01 1.38 5.04
CA SER A 115 -12.21 2.31 4.23
C SER A 115 -10.93 1.67 3.74
N GLU A 116 -10.20 0.95 4.61
CA GLU A 116 -9.00 0.22 4.23
C GLU A 116 -9.31 -0.89 3.23
N LEU A 117 -10.38 -1.67 3.44
CA LEU A 117 -10.80 -2.69 2.48
C LEU A 117 -11.12 -2.08 1.11
N PHE A 118 -11.88 -0.99 1.11
CA PHE A 118 -12.31 -0.31 -0.10
C PHE A 118 -11.10 0.26 -0.87
N LYS A 119 -10.13 0.83 -0.15
CA LYS A 119 -8.85 1.29 -0.71
C LYS A 119 -8.13 0.15 -1.41
N LEU A 120 -7.95 -1.00 -0.75
CA LEU A 120 -7.24 -2.15 -1.32
C LEU A 120 -7.95 -2.71 -2.57
N LEU A 121 -9.29 -2.76 -2.54
CA LEU A 121 -10.09 -3.25 -3.68
C LEU A 121 -10.06 -2.29 -4.87
N LEU A 122 -10.26 -0.99 -4.62
CA LEU A 122 -10.22 0.03 -5.66
C LEU A 122 -8.83 0.14 -6.27
N PHE A 123 -7.77 0.09 -5.46
CA PHE A 123 -6.41 0.16 -5.97
C PHE A 123 -6.12 -0.96 -6.96
N ARG A 124 -6.49 -2.21 -6.63
CA ARG A 124 -6.31 -3.35 -7.54
C ARG A 124 -7.10 -3.22 -8.84
N ARG A 125 -8.28 -2.59 -8.81
CA ARG A 125 -9.14 -2.41 -10.00
C ARG A 125 -8.70 -1.23 -10.86
N LEU A 126 -8.33 -0.12 -10.26
CA LEU A 126 -8.01 1.13 -10.94
C LEU A 126 -6.57 1.18 -11.43
N ARG A 127 -5.66 0.38 -10.85
CA ARG A 127 -4.26 0.33 -11.29
C ARG A 127 -4.11 -0.03 -12.77
N GLU A 128 -4.91 -0.99 -13.26
CA GLU A 128 -4.87 -1.46 -14.65
C GLU A 128 -5.41 -0.43 -15.65
N THR A 129 -6.34 0.43 -15.22
CA THR A 129 -7.01 1.39 -16.10
C THR A 129 -6.37 2.77 -16.05
N ARG A 130 -6.12 3.32 -14.85
CA ARG A 130 -5.63 4.69 -14.64
C ARG A 130 -4.82 4.79 -13.33
N ALA A 131 -3.50 4.59 -13.43
CA ALA A 131 -2.59 4.61 -12.28
C ALA A 131 -2.65 5.92 -11.46
N GLY A 132 -2.73 7.09 -12.10
CA GLY A 132 -2.77 8.39 -11.39
C GLY A 132 -4.02 8.58 -10.53
N ILE A 133 -5.21 8.22 -11.04
CA ILE A 133 -6.48 8.32 -10.29
C ILE A 133 -6.48 7.33 -9.12
N SER A 134 -5.89 6.15 -9.31
CA SER A 134 -5.76 5.14 -8.26
C SER A 134 -4.99 5.67 -7.05
N VAL A 135 -3.92 6.45 -7.26
CA VAL A 135 -3.12 7.04 -6.17
C VAL A 135 -3.92 8.14 -5.45
N VAL A 136 -4.62 9.01 -6.18
CA VAL A 136 -5.47 10.07 -5.57
C VAL A 136 -6.52 9.45 -4.65
N ILE A 137 -7.25 8.45 -5.12
CA ILE A 137 -8.31 7.80 -4.34
C ILE A 137 -7.71 7.08 -3.13
N ALA A 138 -6.57 6.41 -3.29
CA ALA A 138 -5.90 5.75 -2.18
C ALA A 138 -5.49 6.75 -1.09
N VAL A 139 -4.89 7.87 -1.45
CA VAL A 139 -4.52 8.95 -0.52
C VAL A 139 -5.74 9.52 0.21
N LEU A 140 -6.87 9.72 -0.48
CA LEU A 140 -8.12 10.20 0.13
C LEU A 140 -8.72 9.19 1.11
N LEU A 141 -8.66 7.90 0.82
CA LEU A 141 -9.14 6.87 1.75
C LEU A 141 -8.19 6.73 2.95
N THR A 142 -6.89 6.88 2.73
CA THR A 142 -5.86 6.83 3.78
C THR A 142 -5.98 8.00 4.75
N SER A 143 -6.36 9.20 4.31
CA SER A 143 -6.63 10.30 5.24
C SER A 143 -7.83 10.03 6.14
N ILE A 144 -8.90 9.41 5.61
CA ILE A 144 -10.07 9.00 6.41
C ILE A 144 -9.66 7.97 7.48
N THR A 145 -8.89 6.95 7.11
CA THR A 145 -8.41 5.94 8.07
C THR A 145 -7.52 6.57 9.14
N ILE A 146 -6.63 7.50 8.78
CA ILE A 146 -5.80 8.24 9.74
C ILE A 146 -6.66 8.99 10.75
N LEU A 147 -7.73 9.66 10.31
CA LEU A 147 -8.65 10.36 11.21
C LEU A 147 -9.36 9.38 12.17
N CYS A 148 -9.75 8.20 11.69
CA CYS A 148 -10.35 7.16 12.53
C CYS A 148 -9.36 6.65 13.59
N LEU A 149 -8.10 6.41 13.21
CA LEU A 149 -7.05 6.00 14.15
C LEU A 149 -6.76 7.08 15.19
N LEU A 150 -6.74 8.36 14.78
CA LEU A 150 -6.59 9.47 15.72
C LEU A 150 -7.75 9.53 16.72
N TYR A 151 -8.98 9.25 16.29
CA TYR A 151 -10.12 9.12 17.20
C TYR A 151 -9.90 7.99 18.22
N VAL A 152 -9.47 6.81 17.77
CA VAL A 152 -9.18 5.67 18.65
C VAL A 152 -8.10 6.02 19.70
N PHE A 153 -7.07 6.78 19.33
CA PHE A 153 -6.01 7.16 20.27
C PHE A 153 -6.42 8.25 21.28
N LEU A 154 -7.29 9.18 20.89
CA LEU A 154 -7.58 10.38 21.68
C LEU A 154 -8.89 10.30 22.45
N ASN A 155 -9.89 9.60 21.91
CA ASN A 155 -11.26 9.65 22.42
C ASN A 155 -11.75 8.32 22.98
N GLN A 156 -11.16 7.20 22.58
CA GLN A 156 -11.64 5.89 23.01
C GLN A 156 -11.12 5.55 24.41
N GLU A 157 -12.02 5.28 25.34
CA GLU A 157 -11.69 4.77 26.69
C GLU A 157 -12.58 3.57 27.02
N PRO A 158 -12.05 2.42 27.47
CA PRO A 158 -10.64 2.07 27.67
C PRO A 158 -9.95 1.53 26.40
N VAL A 159 -8.68 1.92 26.20
CA VAL A 159 -7.82 1.36 25.14
C VAL A 159 -7.07 0.14 25.66
N LEU A 160 -7.19 -1.00 24.97
CA LEU A 160 -6.43 -2.20 25.32
C LEU A 160 -4.98 -2.07 24.83
N LYS A 161 -4.01 -2.63 25.57
CA LYS A 161 -2.59 -2.62 25.15
C LYS A 161 -2.37 -3.28 23.77
N LEU A 162 -3.18 -4.29 23.44
CA LEU A 162 -3.11 -4.98 22.15
C LEU A 162 -3.60 -4.07 21.00
N GLU A 163 -4.64 -3.28 21.25
CA GLU A 163 -5.23 -2.30 20.32
C GLU A 163 -4.20 -1.23 19.98
N TYR A 164 -3.62 -0.61 21.01
CA TYR A 164 -2.55 0.38 20.85
C TYR A 164 -1.34 -0.16 20.05
N GLY A 165 -0.95 -1.41 20.29
CA GLY A 165 0.16 -2.05 19.57
C GLY A 165 -0.12 -2.27 18.09
N MET A 166 -1.30 -2.81 17.76
CA MET A 166 -1.68 -3.08 16.36
C MET A 166 -1.96 -1.79 15.59
N ASP A 167 -2.65 -0.84 16.21
CA ASP A 167 -3.06 0.41 15.59
C ASP A 167 -1.88 1.35 15.35
N SER A 168 -0.87 1.34 16.22
CA SER A 168 0.36 2.12 16.02
C SER A 168 1.18 1.64 14.81
N ILE A 169 1.28 0.33 14.60
CA ILE A 169 1.95 -0.23 13.42
C ILE A 169 1.20 0.19 12.15
N MET A 170 -0.13 0.10 12.17
CA MET A 170 -0.98 0.53 11.06
C MET A 170 -0.82 2.04 10.80
N MET A 171 -0.76 2.86 11.85
CA MET A 171 -0.57 4.30 11.75
C MET A 171 0.74 4.66 11.03
N VAL A 172 1.85 4.00 11.37
CA VAL A 172 3.16 4.22 10.71
C VAL A 172 3.08 3.86 9.22
N LEU A 173 2.41 2.75 8.89
CA LEU A 173 2.20 2.33 7.51
C LEU A 173 1.39 3.37 6.72
N LEU A 174 0.31 3.90 7.29
CA LEU A 174 -0.54 4.89 6.64
C LEU A 174 0.13 6.26 6.49
N ILE A 175 0.91 6.71 7.49
CA ILE A 175 1.69 7.95 7.39
C ILE A 175 2.71 7.87 6.26
N THR A 176 3.43 6.74 6.17
CA THR A 176 4.41 6.55 5.11
C THR A 176 3.74 6.43 3.73
N GLU A 177 2.56 5.80 3.66
CA GLU A 177 1.74 5.73 2.44
C GLU A 177 1.30 7.14 1.99
N MET A 178 0.83 7.96 2.93
CA MET A 178 0.46 9.37 2.70
C MET A 178 1.65 10.19 2.21
N PHE A 179 2.82 10.01 2.83
CA PHE A 179 4.05 10.69 2.43
C PHE A 179 4.41 10.36 0.98
N TYR A 180 4.62 9.09 0.63
CA TYR A 180 4.96 8.71 -0.75
C TYR A 180 3.86 9.06 -1.75
N GLY A 181 2.58 8.97 -1.35
CA GLY A 181 1.45 9.41 -2.16
C GLY A 181 1.53 10.90 -2.52
N ALA A 182 1.91 11.76 -1.57
CA ALA A 182 2.11 13.19 -1.82
C ALA A 182 3.30 13.46 -2.79
N PHE A 183 4.40 12.71 -2.66
CA PHE A 183 5.57 12.85 -3.55
C PHE A 183 5.25 12.51 -5.01
N VAL A 184 4.31 11.60 -5.26
CA VAL A 184 3.85 11.27 -6.63
C VAL A 184 3.23 12.49 -7.33
N PHE A 185 2.66 13.46 -6.60
CA PHE A 185 2.03 14.64 -7.19
C PHE A 185 3.00 15.80 -7.48
N MET A 186 4.14 15.89 -6.77
CA MET A 186 5.12 16.97 -6.95
C MET A 186 5.65 17.16 -8.38
N PRO A 187 5.99 16.11 -9.17
CA PRO A 187 6.46 16.32 -10.54
C PRO A 187 5.38 16.89 -11.49
N CYS A 188 4.10 16.86 -11.11
CA CYS A 188 3.02 17.47 -11.91
C CYS A 188 2.97 19.01 -11.80
N CYS A 189 3.63 19.60 -10.79
CA CYS A 189 3.67 21.06 -10.58
C CYS A 189 4.76 21.77 -11.40
N ASN A 190 5.68 21.04 -12.02
CA ASN A 190 6.76 21.61 -12.85
C ASN A 190 6.50 21.37 -14.35
N LYS A 191 5.40 21.88 -14.89
CA LYS A 191 5.31 22.09 -16.34
C LYS A 191 5.95 23.44 -16.66
N PRO A 192 7.08 23.51 -17.39
CA PRO A 192 7.52 24.79 -17.93
C PRO A 192 6.43 25.29 -18.87
N VAL A 193 5.94 26.50 -18.61
CA VAL A 193 5.18 27.29 -19.58
C VAL A 193 6.17 27.59 -20.70
N ILE A 194 5.98 26.93 -21.84
CA ILE A 194 6.69 27.28 -23.07
C ILE A 194 5.91 28.45 -23.64
N ASP A 195 6.42 29.67 -23.43
CA ASP A 195 6.06 30.85 -24.22
C ASP A 195 6.64 30.76 -25.63
#